data_AF-A0AA51R0U7-F1
#
_entry.id   AF-A0AA51R0U7-F1
#
_cell.length_a   1.000
_cell.length_b   1.000
_cell.length_c   1.000
_cell.angle_alpha   90.00
_cell.angle_beta   90.00
_cell.angle_gamma   90.00
#
_symmetry.space_group_name_H-M   'P 1'
#
loop_
_entity.id
_entity.type
_entity.pdbx_description
1 polymer ?
#
loop_
_entity_poly.entity_id
_entity_poly.type
_entity_poly.pdbx_seq_one_letter_code
_entity_poly.pdbx_strand_id
1 'polypeptide(L)' 'MSILEKTPLNSNAVKALEEMKMEIANEMGLSNNLSNLNPVENIFTAGPVGGMMTRKLVEMGQKQLIDK' A
#
# COMPACT_ATOMS: atom_id res chain seq x y z
N MET A 1 10.52 25.01 12.95
CA MET A 1 9.22 24.41 12.59
C MET A 1 9.49 23.02 12.00
N SER A 2 9.57 21.98 12.83
CA SER A 2 9.84 20.60 12.39
C SER A 2 8.53 19.83 12.29
N ILE A 3 7.92 19.84 11.10
CA ILE A 3 6.73 19.04 10.77
C ILE A 3 7.11 17.57 10.53
N LEU A 4 7.59 16.86 11.54
CA LEU A 4 7.86 15.41 11.40
C LEU A 4 7.54 14.60 12.67
N GLU A 5 6.61 15.09 13.51
CA GLU A 5 6.30 14.47 14.82
C GLU A 5 4.90 13.84 14.89
N LYS A 6 4.33 13.41 13.76
CA LYS A 6 3.00 12.75 13.73
C LYS A 6 2.98 11.47 12.92
N THR A 7 3.62 10.41 13.42
CA THR A 7 2.99 9.10 13.65
C THR A 7 4.05 8.15 14.22
N PRO A 8 3.85 7.49 15.38
CA PRO A 8 4.54 6.24 15.66
C PRO A 8 3.92 5.16 14.75
N LEU A 9 4.23 5.23 13.45
CA LEU A 9 3.83 4.21 12.50
C LEU A 9 4.64 2.97 12.86
N ASN A 10 3.97 1.91 13.33
CA ASN A 10 4.62 0.67 13.70
C ASN A 10 5.50 0.20 12.53
N SER A 11 6.82 0.07 12.77
CA SER A 11 7.79 -0.27 11.71
C SER A 11 7.46 -1.58 11.00
N ASN A 12 6.91 -2.56 11.73
CA ASN A 12 6.46 -3.81 11.13
C ASN A 12 5.23 -3.61 10.24
N ALA A 13 4.32 -2.70 10.60
CA ALA A 13 3.18 -2.35 9.77
C ALA A 13 3.62 -1.61 8.49
N VAL A 14 4.62 -0.73 8.59
CA VAL A 14 5.22 -0.08 7.41
C VAL A 14 5.79 -1.11 6.45
N LYS A 15 6.60 -2.04 6.98
CA LYS A 15 7.20 -3.11 6.18
C LYS A 15 6.14 -3.99 5.52
N ALA A 16 5.12 -4.41 6.27
CA ALA A 16 4.03 -5.24 5.74
C ALA A 16 3.22 -4.51 4.65
N LEU A 17 3.00 -3.20 4.81
CA LEU A 17 2.33 -2.39 3.77
C LEU A 17 3.18 -2.26 2.51
N GLU A 18 4.50 -2.15 2.65
CA GLU A 18 5.42 -2.11 1.51
C GLU A 18 5.42 -3.46 0.75
N GLU A 19 5.45 -4.57 1.48
CA GLU A 19 5.33 -5.93 0.91
C GLU A 19 3.98 -6.08 0.16
N MET A 20 2.86 -5.69 0.78
CA MET A 20 1.53 -5.72 0.16
C MET A 20 1.46 -4.83 -1.10
N LYS A 21 2.09 -3.65 -1.08
CA LYS A 21 2.17 -2.77 -2.25
C LYS A 21 2.87 -3.47 -3.41
N MET A 22 4.00 -4.13 -3.14
CA MET A 22 4.77 -4.84 -4.16
C MET A 22 4.02 -6.07 -4.68
N GLU A 23 3.35 -6.82 -3.82
CA GLU A 23 2.49 -7.94 -4.21
C GLU A 23 1.37 -7.49 -5.16
N ILE A 24 0.63 -6.44 -4.79
CA ILE A 24 -0.47 -5.90 -5.61
C ILE A 24 0.07 -5.33 -6.92
N ALA A 25 1.19 -4.62 -6.90
CA ALA A 25 1.84 -4.14 -8.12
C ALA A 25 2.23 -5.31 -9.03
N ASN A 26 2.70 -6.43 -8.47
CA ASN A 26 3.02 -7.63 -9.24
C ASN A 26 1.76 -8.28 -9.83
N GLU A 27 0.68 -8.42 -9.05
CA GLU A 27 -0.63 -8.93 -9.51
C GLU A 27 -1.17 -8.09 -10.67
N MET A 28 -0.88 -6.79 -10.70
CA MET A 28 -1.29 -5.85 -11.75
C MET A 28 -0.33 -5.79 -12.95
N GLY A 29 0.78 -6.55 -12.95
CA GLY A 29 1.79 -6.49 -14.01
C GLY A 29 2.65 -5.21 -14.00
N LEU A 30 2.73 -4.52 -12.87
CA LEU A 30 3.48 -3.26 -12.66
C LEU A 30 4.86 -3.48 -12.02
N SER A 31 5.26 -4.74 -11.82
CA SER A 31 6.46 -5.22 -11.12
C SER A 31 7.76 -4.48 -11.44
N ASN A 32 7.98 -4.17 -12.72
CA ASN A 32 9.26 -3.64 -13.19
C ASN A 32 9.32 -2.11 -13.20
N ASN A 33 8.19 -1.44 -12.93
CA ASN A 33 8.06 -0.04 -13.27
C ASN A 33 7.91 0.88 -12.05
N LEU A 34 7.36 0.42 -10.91
CA LEU A 34 7.01 1.30 -9.79
C LEU A 34 8.14 2.22 -9.28
N SER A 35 9.40 1.78 -9.37
CA SER A 35 10.57 2.56 -8.93
C SER A 35 11.11 3.54 -9.98
N ASN A 36 10.76 3.38 -11.27
CA ASN A 36 11.30 4.15 -12.39
C ASN A 36 10.21 4.80 -13.26
N LEU A 37 8.93 4.75 -12.84
CA LEU A 37 7.85 5.42 -13.56
C LEU A 37 8.08 6.92 -13.57
N ASN A 38 7.83 7.54 -14.72
CA ASN A 38 7.71 8.99 -14.76
C ASN A 38 6.54 9.43 -13.84
N PRO A 39 6.54 10.67 -13.32
CA PRO A 39 5.51 11.11 -12.37
C PRO A 39 4.07 10.95 -12.87
N VAL A 40 3.85 11.01 -14.19
CA VAL A 40 2.54 10.87 -14.81
C VAL A 40 2.05 9.43 -14.76
N GLU A 41 2.88 8.47 -15.21
CA GLU A 41 2.60 7.04 -15.14
C GLU A 41 2.49 6.56 -13.69
N ASN A 42 3.26 7.16 -12.77
CA ASN A 42 3.15 6.91 -11.34
C ASN A 42 1.74 7.28 -10.81
N ILE A 43 1.18 8.43 -11.19
CA ILE A 43 -0.18 8.83 -10.74
C ILE A 43 -1.24 7.82 -11.22
N PHE A 44 -1.16 7.36 -12.47
CA PHE A 44 -2.15 6.43 -13.02
C PHE A 44 -2.02 5.00 -12.47
N THR A 45 -0.88 4.64 -11.90
CA THR A 45 -0.61 3.30 -11.35
C THR A 45 -0.71 3.24 -9.82
N ALA A 46 -0.24 4.28 -9.12
CA ALA A 46 -0.27 4.36 -7.66
C ALA A 46 -1.70 4.43 -7.11
N GLY A 47 -2.62 5.11 -7.80
CA GLY A 47 -4.03 5.22 -7.39
C GLY A 47 -4.72 3.86 -7.28
N PRO A 48 -4.77 3.06 -8.36
CA PRO A 48 -5.33 1.71 -8.33
C PRO A 48 -4.68 0.78 -7.31
N VAL A 49 -3.33 0.80 -7.19
CA VAL A 49 -2.60 -0.01 -6.20
C VAL A 49 -3.02 0.36 -4.78
N GLY A 50 -3.03 1.67 -4.45
CA GLY A 50 -3.47 2.15 -3.14
C GLY A 50 -4.93 1.80 -2.82
N GLY A 51 -5.83 1.90 -3.81
CA GLY A 51 -7.23 1.50 -3.65
C GLY A 51 -7.38 0.01 -3.35
N MET A 52 -6.62 -0.85 -4.03
CA MET A 52 -6.59 -2.29 -3.75
C MET A 52 -6.01 -2.61 -2.37
N MET A 53 -4.96 -1.91 -1.94
CA MET A 53 -4.41 -2.04 -0.59
C MET A 53 -5.47 -1.73 0.47
N THR A 54 -6.19 -0.61 0.34
CA THR A 54 -7.28 -0.26 1.26
C THR A 54 -8.37 -1.33 1.29
N ARG A 55 -8.77 -1.84 0.13
CA ARG A 55 -9.77 -2.91 0.05
C ARG A 55 -9.31 -4.17 0.78
N LYS A 56 -8.08 -4.65 0.56
CA LYS A 56 -7.54 -5.84 1.24
C LYS A 56 -7.49 -5.62 2.77
N LEU A 57 -7.07 -4.45 3.24
CA LEU A 57 -7.05 -4.11 4.67
C LEU A 57 -8.45 -4.15 5.30
N VAL A 58 -9.47 -3.60 4.62
CA VAL A 58 -10.85 -3.66 5.08
C VAL A 58 -11.35 -5.10 5.15
N GLU A 59 -11.10 -5.91 4.12
CA GLU A 59 -11.47 -7.33 4.10
C GLU A 59 -10.81 -8.12 5.24
N MET A 60 -9.53 -7.87 5.52
CA MET A 60 -8.81 -8.47 6.66
C MET A 60 -9.42 -8.05 7.99
N GLY A 61 -9.74 -6.76 8.16
CA GLY A 61 -10.40 -6.25 9.36
C GLY A 61 -11.78 -6.87 9.57
N GLN A 62 -12.58 -6.98 8.50
CA GLN A 62 -13.90 -7.62 8.54
C GLN A 62 -13.80 -9.07 8.99
N LYS A 63 -12.88 -9.87 8.42
CA LYS A 63 -12.65 -11.26 8.83
C LYS A 63 -12.28 -11.37 10.31
N GLN A 64 -11.33 -10.56 10.77
CA GLN A 64 -10.91 -10.57 12.18
C GLN A 64 -12.01 -10.16 13.16
N LEU A 65 -12.98 -9.34 12.73
CA LEU A 65 -14.11 -8.94 13.56
C LEU A 65 -15.25 -9.96 13.55
N ILE A 66 -15.43 -10.72 12.47
CA ILE A 66 -16.45 -11.77 12.33
C ILE A 66 -16.00 -13.07 13.01
N ASP A 67 -14.71 -13.41 12.93
CA ASP A 67 -14.13 -14.62 13.53
C ASP A 67 -13.89 -14.48 15.05
N LYS A 68 -14.59 -13.55 15.71
CA LYS A 68 -14.43 -13.17 17.12
C LYS A 68 -15.70 -13.42 17.92
#